data_AF-A0A0E2M4S6-F1
#
_entry.id   AF-A0A0E2M4S6-F1
#
_cell.length_a   1.000
_cell.length_b   1.000
_cell.length_c   1.000
_cell.angle_alpha   90.00
_cell.angle_beta   90.00
_cell.angle_gamma   90.00
#
_symmetry.space_group_name_H-M   'P 1'
#
loop_
_entity.id
_entity.type
_entity.pdbx_description
1 polymer ?
#
loop_
_entity_poly.entity_id
_entity_poly.type
_entity_poly.pdbx_seq_one_letter_code
_entity_poly.pdbx_strand_id
1 'polypeptide(L)'
;MKNKERKLKSWQGWLIFSSSMVVVFCLGLLAASVTERRAEIQSIYANKKDKIAPFEARNEMYRGNYPREYETWTYTADTSFRSEFNGSQAIDVLEQRPNMVIFWAGYAFSRDYTSPRGHMHAIQDMQRTLRTGNPGIDGAGDMQPATCWVCKSPDVPRMMQAIGVDEFYKNKWSSLGSDIVNPIGCADCHDPETMDLHISRPALIEAFQRRGLDITKASHQEMRSLVCAQCHVEYYFKGEGKYLTFPWDKGMTMEDAERYYDEAEYYDYIHTLSRTPILKAQHPDFEISQHGIHAQRGVSCADCHMPYAIHKRRRSEVQ
;
A
#
# COMPACT_ATOMS: atom_id res chain seq x y z
N MET A 1 61.73 14.69 34.30
CA MET A 1 60.35 15.11 33.99
C MET A 1 59.41 14.26 34.83
N LYS A 2 58.79 14.80 35.89
CA LYS A 2 57.86 14.05 36.75
C LYS A 2 56.53 13.89 36.03
N ASN A 3 56.19 12.67 35.64
CA ASN A 3 54.90 12.33 35.07
C ASN A 3 53.85 12.51 36.16
N LYS A 4 53.05 13.57 36.07
CA LYS A 4 52.02 13.90 37.06
C LYS A 4 50.81 13.00 36.76
N GLU A 5 50.79 11.81 37.35
CA GLU A 5 49.63 10.92 37.28
C GLU A 5 48.41 11.69 37.81
N ARG A 6 47.48 12.04 36.90
CA ARG A 6 46.19 12.64 37.26
C ARG A 6 45.37 11.56 37.96
N LYS A 7 45.51 11.45 39.29
CA LYS A 7 44.58 10.67 40.12
C LYS A 7 43.19 11.29 40.04
N LEU A 8 42.23 10.52 39.54
CA LEU A 8 40.81 10.88 39.54
C LEU A 8 40.39 11.22 40.98
N LYS A 9 39.69 12.35 41.16
CA LYS A 9 39.09 12.69 42.46
C LYS A 9 37.98 11.69 42.75
N SER A 10 37.75 11.36 44.02
CA SER A 10 36.73 10.38 44.46
C SER A 10 35.37 10.59 43.80
N TRP A 11 34.89 11.84 43.70
CA TRP A 11 33.62 12.15 43.03
C TRP A 11 33.60 11.80 41.54
N GLN A 12 34.72 11.93 40.83
CA GLN A 12 34.83 11.58 39.40
C GLN A 12 34.80 10.06 39.21
N GLY A 13 35.39 9.31 40.14
CA GLY A 13 35.31 7.85 40.16
C GLY A 13 33.88 7.36 40.36
N TRP A 14 33.16 7.91 41.34
CA TRP A 14 31.75 7.61 41.58
C TRP A 14 30.85 8.01 40.41
N LEU A 15 31.13 9.14 39.74
CA LEU A 15 30.35 9.60 38.60
C LEU A 15 30.54 8.69 37.38
N ILE A 16 31.78 8.27 37.09
CA ILE A 16 32.08 7.29 36.03
C ILE A 16 31.42 5.94 36.35
N PHE A 17 31.51 5.46 37.59
CA PHE A 17 30.89 4.20 38.01
C PHE A 17 29.38 4.21 37.84
N SER A 18 28.70 5.25 38.37
CA SER A 18 27.24 5.39 38.24
C SER A 18 26.80 5.52 36.79
N SER A 19 27.53 6.30 35.97
CA SER A 19 27.25 6.42 34.53
C SER A 19 27.42 5.08 33.81
N SER A 20 28.45 4.31 34.14
CA SER A 20 28.70 2.98 33.58
C SER A 20 27.58 2.00 33.96
N MET A 21 27.12 2.04 35.21
CA MET A 21 25.99 1.23 35.67
C MET A 21 24.71 1.54 34.90
N VAL A 22 24.41 2.82 34.66
CA VAL A 22 23.24 3.24 33.87
C VAL A 22 23.33 2.73 32.44
N VAL A 23 24.50 2.84 31.79
CA VAL A 23 24.70 2.34 30.43
C VAL A 23 24.52 0.82 30.36
N VAL A 24 25.12 0.06 31.28
CA VAL A 24 24.97 -1.41 31.34
C VAL A 24 23.51 -1.80 31.59
N PHE A 25 22.82 -1.10 32.48
CA PHE A 25 21.40 -1.32 32.74
C PHE A 25 20.55 -1.08 31.49
N CYS A 26 20.76 0.03 30.78
CA CYS A 26 20.06 0.33 29.52
C CYS A 26 20.35 -0.72 28.44
N LEU A 27 21.60 -1.16 28.31
CA LEU A 27 21.96 -2.26 27.39
C LEU A 27 21.30 -3.58 27.78
N GLY A 28 21.18 -3.87 29.07
CA GLY A 28 20.46 -5.04 29.59
C GLY A 28 18.97 -5.00 29.24
N LEU A 29 18.31 -3.84 29.40
CA LEU A 29 16.91 -3.65 28.99
C LEU A 29 16.73 -3.81 27.47
N LEU A 30 17.66 -3.27 26.68
CA LEU A 30 17.65 -3.43 25.23
C LEU A 30 17.79 -4.90 24.84
N ALA A 31 18.75 -5.61 25.43
CA ALA A 31 18.97 -7.03 25.19
C ALA A 31 17.74 -7.87 25.56
N ALA A 32 17.13 -7.60 26.72
CA ALA A 32 15.89 -8.27 27.14
C ALA A 32 14.75 -8.04 26.14
N SER A 33 14.55 -6.80 25.70
CA SER A 33 13.53 -6.45 24.70
C SER A 33 13.76 -7.13 23.35
N VAL A 34 15.00 -7.18 22.87
CA VAL A 34 15.35 -7.88 21.62
C VAL A 34 15.10 -9.39 21.75
N THR A 35 15.43 -9.97 22.90
CA THR A 35 15.26 -11.42 23.13
C THR A 35 13.79 -11.80 23.21
N GLU A 36 12.98 -11.01 23.92
CA GLU A 36 11.53 -11.21 24.02
C GLU A 36 10.84 -11.10 22.64
N ARG A 37 11.20 -10.09 21.84
CA ARG A 37 10.70 -9.96 20.45
C ARG A 37 11.11 -11.14 19.57
N ARG A 38 12.34 -11.62 19.67
CA ARG A 38 12.79 -12.81 18.93
C ARG A 38 11.99 -14.06 19.32
N ALA A 39 11.71 -14.23 20.61
CA ALA A 39 10.91 -15.35 21.10
C ALA A 39 9.44 -15.25 20.63
N GLU A 40 8.85 -14.05 20.61
CA GLU A 40 7.49 -13.83 20.07
C GLU A 40 7.43 -14.20 18.59
N ILE A 41 8.36 -13.70 17.77
CA ILE A 41 8.46 -14.02 16.35
C ILE A 41 8.61 -15.54 16.13
N GLN A 42 9.54 -16.19 16.85
CA GLN A 42 9.72 -17.64 16.74
C GLN A 42 8.47 -18.41 17.13
N SER A 43 7.72 -17.95 18.14
CA SER A 43 6.47 -18.59 18.54
C SER A 43 5.36 -18.45 17.50
N ILE A 44 5.30 -17.35 16.75
CA ILE A 44 4.30 -17.17 15.67
C ILE A 44 4.62 -18.14 14.52
N TYR A 45 5.88 -18.20 14.08
CA TYR A 45 6.28 -19.08 12.98
C TYR A 45 6.27 -20.57 13.35
N ALA A 46 6.58 -20.93 14.59
CA ALA A 46 6.52 -22.31 15.06
C ALA A 46 5.07 -22.82 15.25
N ASN A 47 4.09 -21.92 15.38
CA ASN A 47 2.68 -22.26 15.62
C ASN A 47 1.80 -22.11 14.37
N LYS A 48 2.36 -22.11 13.15
CA LYS A 48 1.54 -22.21 11.92
C LYS A 48 0.69 -23.48 11.98
N LYS A 49 -0.62 -23.33 12.00
CA LYS A 49 -1.61 -24.40 12.04
C LYS A 49 -1.96 -24.88 10.64
N ASP A 50 -2.11 -23.94 9.71
CA ASP A 50 -2.64 -24.18 8.38
C ASP A 50 -1.58 -23.90 7.31
N LYS A 51 -1.47 -24.77 6.31
CA LYS A 51 -0.66 -24.48 5.12
C LYS A 51 -1.42 -23.53 4.22
N ILE A 52 -0.85 -22.36 3.96
CA ILE A 52 -1.40 -21.38 3.01
C ILE A 52 -0.83 -21.70 1.63
N ALA A 53 -1.69 -21.86 0.63
CA ALA A 53 -1.28 -22.17 -0.73
C ALA A 53 -0.66 -20.93 -1.43
N PRO A 54 0.24 -21.12 -2.41
CA PRO A 54 0.66 -20.03 -3.29
C PRO A 54 -0.55 -19.34 -3.93
N PHE A 55 -0.54 -18.01 -3.97
CA PHE A 55 -1.64 -17.18 -4.49
C PHE A 55 -3.00 -17.41 -3.80
N GLU A 56 -3.02 -17.85 -2.54
CA GLU A 56 -4.26 -17.90 -1.74
C GLU A 56 -4.79 -16.48 -1.49
N ALA A 57 -5.84 -16.12 -2.23
CA ALA A 57 -6.46 -14.80 -2.20
C ALA A 57 -7.51 -14.64 -1.11
N ARG A 58 -8.01 -15.74 -0.50
CA ARG A 58 -9.02 -15.67 0.55
C ARG A 58 -8.39 -15.28 1.87
N ASN A 59 -8.69 -14.08 2.35
CA ASN A 59 -8.12 -13.52 3.58
C ASN A 59 -8.41 -14.40 4.81
N GLU A 60 -9.57 -15.08 4.85
CA GLU A 60 -10.00 -15.94 5.96
C GLU A 60 -9.01 -17.10 6.21
N MET A 61 -8.31 -17.56 5.17
CA MET A 61 -7.32 -18.64 5.27
C MET A 61 -6.09 -18.25 6.10
N TYR A 62 -5.86 -16.95 6.30
CA TYR A 62 -4.75 -16.43 7.11
C TYR A 62 -5.11 -16.32 8.59
N ARG A 63 -6.41 -16.32 8.94
CA ARG A 63 -6.90 -16.09 10.32
C ARG A 63 -6.37 -17.11 11.33
N GLY A 64 -6.27 -18.39 10.95
CA GLY A 64 -5.84 -19.46 11.84
C GLY A 64 -4.39 -19.28 12.33
N ASN A 65 -3.53 -18.80 11.44
CA ASN A 65 -2.10 -18.57 11.69
C ASN A 65 -1.81 -17.16 12.26
N TYR A 66 -2.56 -16.16 11.82
CA TYR A 66 -2.33 -14.74 12.12
C TYR A 66 -3.60 -14.05 12.65
N PRO A 67 -4.16 -14.52 13.79
CA PRO A 67 -5.46 -14.07 14.26
C PRO A 67 -5.48 -12.58 14.67
N ARG A 68 -4.36 -12.04 15.17
CA ARG A 68 -4.27 -10.63 15.60
C ARG A 68 -4.22 -9.69 14.40
N GLU A 69 -3.40 -10.02 13.42
CA GLU A 69 -3.24 -9.25 12.18
C GLU A 69 -4.53 -9.30 11.36
N TYR A 70 -5.18 -10.47 11.30
CA TYR A 70 -6.50 -10.60 10.67
C TYR A 70 -7.55 -9.75 11.38
N GLU A 71 -7.60 -9.79 12.72
CA GLU A 71 -8.53 -8.97 13.51
C GLU A 71 -8.34 -7.47 13.23
N THR A 72 -7.12 -6.95 13.31
CA THR A 72 -6.88 -5.51 13.06
C THR A 72 -7.13 -5.11 11.61
N TRP A 73 -6.86 -5.99 10.64
CA TRP A 73 -7.25 -5.79 9.25
C TRP A 73 -8.78 -5.67 9.10
N THR A 74 -9.56 -6.44 9.87
CA THR A 74 -11.04 -6.36 9.83
C THR A 74 -11.60 -5.02 10.30
N TYR A 75 -10.84 -4.26 11.09
CA TYR A 75 -11.26 -2.93 11.53
C TYR A 75 -11.34 -1.94 10.36
N THR A 76 -10.76 -2.26 9.19
CA THR A 76 -10.92 -1.44 7.97
C THR A 76 -12.35 -1.45 7.40
N ALA A 77 -13.25 -2.33 7.89
CA ALA A 77 -14.68 -2.22 7.61
C ALA A 77 -15.38 -1.08 8.38
N ASP A 78 -14.74 -0.53 9.42
CA ASP A 78 -15.33 0.55 10.20
C ASP A 78 -15.25 1.89 9.45
N THR A 79 -16.42 2.39 9.06
CA THR A 79 -16.59 3.68 8.39
C THR A 79 -17.03 4.81 9.34
N SER A 80 -16.87 4.64 10.66
CA SER A 80 -17.35 5.61 11.65
C SER A 80 -16.42 6.83 11.85
N PHE A 81 -15.14 6.70 11.49
CA PHE A 81 -14.15 7.74 11.74
C PHE A 81 -14.31 8.94 10.80
N ARG A 82 -14.22 10.15 11.38
CA ARG A 82 -14.22 11.42 10.65
C ARG A 82 -13.22 12.38 11.30
N SER A 83 -12.37 12.98 10.48
CA SER A 83 -11.51 14.11 10.84
C SER A 83 -11.95 15.38 10.11
N GLU A 84 -11.19 16.46 10.25
CA GLU A 84 -11.50 17.74 9.61
C GLU A 84 -11.52 17.65 8.08
N PHE A 85 -10.53 16.95 7.50
CA PHE A 85 -10.33 16.90 6.04
C PHE A 85 -10.53 15.52 5.44
N ASN A 86 -10.46 14.45 6.25
CA ASN A 86 -10.52 13.06 5.78
C ASN A 86 -11.43 12.22 6.71
N GLY A 87 -11.63 10.95 6.38
CA GLY A 87 -12.41 10.03 7.20
C GLY A 87 -12.39 8.62 6.60
N SER A 88 -13.17 7.72 7.17
CA SER A 88 -13.41 6.38 6.62
C SER A 88 -14.78 6.22 5.96
N GLN A 89 -15.50 7.33 5.76
CA GLN A 89 -16.80 7.35 5.08
C GLN A 89 -16.62 7.49 3.56
N ALA A 90 -17.48 6.83 2.78
CA ALA A 90 -17.62 7.12 1.36
C ALA A 90 -18.45 8.40 1.20
N ILE A 91 -17.77 9.52 0.97
CA ILE A 91 -18.40 10.83 0.79
C ILE A 91 -18.33 11.20 -0.69
N ASP A 92 -19.44 11.69 -1.25
CA ASP A 92 -19.48 12.19 -2.62
C ASP A 92 -18.63 13.48 -2.72
N VAL A 93 -17.49 13.36 -3.40
CA VAL A 93 -16.57 14.49 -3.61
C VAL A 93 -17.11 15.44 -4.69
N LEU A 94 -17.92 14.94 -5.63
CA LEU A 94 -18.55 15.78 -6.64
C LEU A 94 -19.63 16.67 -6.01
N GLU A 95 -20.37 16.16 -5.02
CA GLU A 95 -21.30 16.99 -4.22
C GLU A 95 -20.56 18.07 -3.44
N GLN A 96 -19.44 17.71 -2.78
CA GLN A 96 -18.63 18.68 -2.03
C GLN A 96 -17.93 19.72 -2.92
N ARG A 97 -17.56 19.32 -4.14
CA ARG A 97 -16.73 20.10 -5.07
C ARG A 97 -17.31 20.01 -6.50
N PRO A 98 -18.47 20.63 -6.77
CA PRO A 98 -19.19 20.45 -8.03
C PRO A 98 -18.42 20.89 -9.27
N ASN A 99 -17.45 21.81 -9.13
CA ASN A 99 -16.55 22.19 -10.23
C ASN A 99 -15.73 21.01 -10.78
N MET A 100 -15.52 19.94 -10.00
CA MET A 100 -14.83 18.72 -10.47
C MET A 100 -15.60 18.02 -11.60
N VAL A 101 -16.93 18.14 -11.64
CA VAL A 101 -17.75 17.64 -12.76
C VAL A 101 -17.39 18.36 -14.06
N ILE A 102 -17.14 19.68 -13.98
CA ILE A 102 -16.71 20.48 -15.11
C ILE A 102 -15.27 20.13 -15.49
N PHE A 103 -14.35 20.08 -14.53
CA PHE A 103 -12.93 19.77 -14.80
C PHE A 103 -12.69 18.39 -15.40
N TRP A 104 -13.59 17.43 -15.14
CA TRP A 104 -13.52 16.07 -15.68
C TRP A 104 -14.55 15.82 -16.77
N ALA A 105 -15.11 16.86 -17.39
CA ALA A 105 -16.17 16.70 -18.38
C ALA A 105 -15.71 15.86 -19.57
N GLY A 106 -16.40 14.74 -19.79
CA GLY A 106 -16.03 13.74 -20.80
C GLY A 106 -15.28 12.53 -20.27
N TYR A 107 -14.96 12.51 -18.96
CA TYR A 107 -14.25 11.41 -18.33
C TYR A 107 -15.10 10.74 -17.25
N ALA A 108 -14.83 9.46 -16.95
CA ALA A 108 -15.66 8.68 -16.02
C ALA A 108 -15.77 9.32 -14.63
N PHE A 109 -14.73 10.03 -14.18
CA PHE A 109 -14.72 10.71 -12.88
C PHE A 109 -15.75 11.85 -12.74
N SER A 110 -16.28 12.39 -13.83
CA SER A 110 -17.38 13.37 -13.75
C SER A 110 -18.74 12.72 -13.44
N ARG A 111 -18.84 11.38 -13.47
CA ARG A 111 -20.07 10.64 -13.17
C ARG A 111 -20.18 10.27 -11.70
N ASP A 112 -19.06 9.92 -11.08
CA ASP A 112 -18.98 9.48 -9.71
C ASP A 112 -17.53 9.50 -9.21
N TYR A 113 -17.33 10.13 -8.05
CA TYR A 113 -16.05 10.14 -7.34
C TYR A 113 -16.29 10.28 -5.84
N THR A 114 -16.09 9.20 -5.11
CA THR A 114 -16.22 9.17 -3.64
C THR A 114 -14.85 9.21 -2.97
N SER A 115 -14.78 9.79 -1.77
CA SER A 115 -13.58 9.72 -0.93
C SER A 115 -13.22 8.25 -0.63
N PRO A 116 -11.91 7.93 -0.47
CA PRO A 116 -11.50 6.58 -0.12
C PRO A 116 -12.00 6.19 1.27
N ARG A 117 -12.18 4.89 1.47
CA ARG A 117 -12.44 4.26 2.76
C ARG A 117 -11.62 2.98 2.90
N GLY A 118 -11.81 2.22 3.98
CA GLY A 118 -10.96 1.10 4.31
C GLY A 118 -10.93 -0.02 3.26
N HIS A 119 -9.81 -0.74 3.20
CA HIS A 119 -9.49 -1.77 2.21
C HIS A 119 -10.56 -2.87 2.04
N MET A 120 -11.27 -3.22 3.12
CA MET A 120 -12.39 -4.18 3.06
C MET A 120 -13.51 -3.79 2.09
N HIS A 121 -13.62 -2.51 1.73
CA HIS A 121 -14.65 -2.04 0.80
C HIS A 121 -14.21 -1.99 -0.66
N ALA A 122 -12.94 -2.30 -0.99
CA ALA A 122 -12.39 -2.12 -2.32
C ALA A 122 -13.24 -2.78 -3.43
N ILE A 123 -13.68 -4.03 -3.24
CA ILE A 123 -14.53 -4.74 -4.21
C ILE A 123 -15.93 -4.13 -4.28
N GLN A 124 -16.53 -3.86 -3.12
CA GLN A 124 -17.86 -3.25 -3.04
C GLN A 124 -17.89 -1.89 -3.76
N ASP A 125 -16.85 -1.08 -3.60
CA ASP A 125 -16.77 0.25 -4.20
C ASP A 125 -16.51 0.17 -5.71
N MET A 126 -15.75 -0.83 -6.18
CA MET A 126 -15.61 -1.12 -7.61
C MET A 126 -16.93 -1.53 -8.27
N GLN A 127 -17.77 -2.29 -7.57
CA GLN A 127 -19.08 -2.70 -8.07
C GLN A 127 -20.11 -1.57 -8.05
N ARG A 128 -19.99 -0.65 -7.09
CA ARG A 128 -20.95 0.45 -6.92
C ARG A 128 -20.66 1.66 -7.78
N THR A 129 -19.39 1.92 -8.06
CA THR A 129 -19.01 3.17 -8.71
C THR A 129 -19.62 3.28 -10.11
N LEU A 130 -20.16 4.44 -10.46
CA LEU A 130 -20.73 4.66 -11.80
C LEU A 130 -19.65 4.72 -12.90
N ARG A 131 -18.37 4.71 -12.51
CA ARG A 131 -17.22 4.79 -13.44
C ARG A 131 -16.98 3.51 -14.22
N THR A 132 -17.36 2.35 -13.67
CA THR A 132 -17.25 1.04 -14.34
C THR A 132 -18.42 0.77 -15.28
N GLY A 133 -19.48 1.58 -15.19
CA GLY A 133 -20.68 1.46 -16.02
C GLY A 133 -21.58 0.30 -15.55
N ASN A 134 -22.39 -0.19 -16.47
CA ASN A 134 -23.40 -1.23 -16.23
C ASN A 134 -23.31 -2.35 -17.28
N PRO A 135 -22.13 -3.00 -17.45
CA PRO A 135 -21.92 -4.00 -18.49
C PRO A 135 -22.94 -5.15 -18.38
N GLY A 136 -23.53 -5.52 -19.52
CA GLY A 136 -24.55 -6.58 -19.62
C GLY A 136 -25.99 -6.12 -19.36
N ILE A 137 -26.20 -4.88 -18.92
CA ILE A 137 -27.55 -4.29 -18.77
C ILE A 137 -27.90 -3.49 -20.03
N ASP A 138 -29.07 -3.74 -20.61
CA ASP A 138 -29.57 -3.04 -21.82
C ASP A 138 -28.59 -3.03 -23.01
N GLY A 139 -27.77 -4.09 -23.13
CA GLY A 139 -26.74 -4.19 -24.18
C GLY A 139 -25.51 -3.32 -23.96
N ALA A 140 -25.37 -2.67 -22.79
CA ALA A 140 -24.18 -1.89 -22.45
C ALA A 140 -22.93 -2.79 -22.38
N GLY A 141 -21.86 -2.34 -23.02
CA GLY A 141 -20.54 -2.97 -22.92
C GLY A 141 -19.71 -2.40 -21.78
N ASP A 142 -18.51 -2.93 -21.61
CA ASP A 142 -17.54 -2.42 -20.64
C ASP A 142 -17.04 -1.02 -20.98
N MET A 143 -17.03 -0.17 -19.96
CA MET A 143 -16.40 1.16 -20.01
C MET A 143 -14.93 1.12 -19.58
N GLN A 144 -14.54 0.12 -18.79
CA GLN A 144 -13.23 0.03 -18.15
C GLN A 144 -12.52 -1.28 -18.50
N PRO A 145 -11.18 -1.27 -18.62
CA PRO A 145 -10.41 -2.49 -18.79
C PRO A 145 -10.29 -3.28 -17.48
N ALA A 146 -9.89 -4.55 -17.58
CA ALA A 146 -9.55 -5.38 -16.42
C ALA A 146 -8.44 -4.77 -15.55
N THR A 147 -7.61 -3.88 -16.12
CA THR A 147 -6.61 -3.07 -15.40
C THR A 147 -7.17 -2.36 -14.17
N CYS A 148 -8.45 -1.95 -14.18
CA CYS A 148 -9.07 -1.32 -13.03
C CYS A 148 -9.16 -2.21 -11.78
N TRP A 149 -9.02 -3.53 -11.92
CA TRP A 149 -8.97 -4.47 -10.81
C TRP A 149 -7.63 -4.50 -10.08
N VAL A 150 -6.52 -4.10 -10.73
CA VAL A 150 -5.16 -4.42 -10.24
C VAL A 150 -4.94 -4.04 -8.79
N CYS A 151 -5.39 -2.86 -8.40
CA CYS A 151 -5.18 -2.29 -7.07
C CYS A 151 -6.39 -2.52 -6.14
N LYS A 152 -7.15 -3.62 -6.32
CA LYS A 152 -8.42 -3.85 -5.62
C LYS A 152 -8.54 -5.21 -4.93
N SER A 153 -7.65 -6.15 -5.24
CA SER A 153 -7.80 -7.53 -4.78
C SER A 153 -6.50 -8.35 -4.82
N PRO A 154 -6.32 -9.29 -3.88
CA PRO A 154 -5.30 -10.34 -4.00
C PRO A 154 -5.64 -11.40 -5.06
N ASP A 155 -6.87 -11.43 -5.60
CA ASP A 155 -7.21 -12.27 -6.75
C ASP A 155 -6.48 -11.83 -8.02
N VAL A 156 -5.95 -10.60 -8.08
CA VAL A 156 -5.25 -10.09 -9.26
C VAL A 156 -3.97 -10.88 -9.54
N PRO A 157 -3.00 -11.01 -8.61
CA PRO A 157 -1.85 -11.89 -8.79
C PRO A 157 -2.25 -13.34 -9.13
N ARG A 158 -3.30 -13.87 -8.48
CA ARG A 158 -3.84 -15.21 -8.76
C ARG A 158 -4.31 -15.33 -10.21
N MET A 159 -5.04 -14.34 -10.72
CA MET A 159 -5.52 -14.31 -12.09
C MET A 159 -4.39 -14.09 -13.08
N MET A 160 -3.46 -13.16 -12.83
CA MET A 160 -2.27 -12.96 -13.65
C MET A 160 -1.43 -14.24 -13.77
N GLN A 161 -1.33 -15.04 -12.71
CA GLN A 161 -0.68 -16.34 -12.75
C GLN A 161 -1.45 -17.38 -13.59
N ALA A 162 -2.78 -17.31 -13.58
CA ALA A 162 -3.63 -18.27 -14.28
C ALA A 162 -3.74 -17.99 -15.79
N ILE A 163 -3.90 -16.73 -16.20
CA ILE A 163 -4.14 -16.35 -17.59
C ILE A 163 -2.96 -15.62 -18.26
N GLY A 164 -1.96 -15.19 -17.48
CA GLY A 164 -0.84 -14.38 -17.93
C GLY A 164 -1.07 -12.88 -17.72
N VAL A 165 0.02 -12.14 -17.44
CA VAL A 165 -0.02 -10.70 -17.12
C VAL A 165 -0.58 -9.88 -18.30
N ASP A 166 -0.03 -10.06 -19.50
CA ASP A 166 -0.51 -9.33 -20.70
C ASP A 166 -1.97 -9.63 -21.02
N GLU A 167 -2.39 -10.89 -20.84
CA GLU A 167 -3.75 -11.31 -21.11
C GLU A 167 -4.73 -10.76 -20.07
N PHE A 168 -4.32 -10.69 -18.81
CA PHE A 168 -5.09 -10.02 -17.77
C PHE A 168 -5.44 -8.58 -18.16
N TYR A 169 -4.46 -7.80 -18.64
CA TYR A 169 -4.70 -6.39 -18.99
C TYR A 169 -5.61 -6.20 -20.22
N LYS A 170 -5.53 -7.11 -21.20
CA LYS A 170 -6.39 -7.08 -22.40
C LYS A 170 -7.85 -7.44 -22.13
N ASN A 171 -8.15 -8.05 -20.98
CA ASN A 171 -9.51 -8.42 -20.63
C ASN A 171 -10.38 -7.20 -20.29
N LYS A 172 -11.70 -7.42 -20.34
CA LYS A 172 -12.69 -6.41 -19.95
C LYS A 172 -12.92 -6.45 -18.45
N TRP A 173 -13.26 -5.30 -17.84
CA TRP A 173 -13.51 -5.25 -16.40
C TRP A 173 -14.57 -6.27 -15.93
N SER A 174 -15.70 -6.36 -16.62
CA SER A 174 -16.80 -7.26 -16.26
C SER A 174 -16.46 -8.75 -16.39
N SER A 175 -15.55 -9.10 -17.31
CA SER A 175 -15.19 -10.50 -17.58
C SER A 175 -14.51 -11.21 -16.41
N LEU A 176 -13.86 -10.45 -15.52
CA LEU A 176 -13.17 -11.00 -14.33
C LEU A 176 -13.96 -10.78 -13.04
N GLY A 177 -15.15 -10.17 -13.10
CA GLY A 177 -15.91 -9.78 -11.91
C GLY A 177 -16.38 -10.94 -11.03
N SER A 178 -16.51 -12.15 -11.60
CA SER A 178 -16.81 -13.37 -10.85
C SER A 178 -15.60 -14.00 -10.17
N ASP A 179 -14.39 -13.67 -10.63
CA ASP A 179 -13.13 -14.24 -10.14
C ASP A 179 -12.41 -13.32 -9.16
N ILE A 180 -12.62 -12.01 -9.26
CA ILE A 180 -11.99 -10.98 -8.43
C ILE A 180 -13.00 -10.51 -7.38
N VAL A 181 -13.03 -11.24 -6.27
CA VAL A 181 -14.10 -11.14 -5.26
C VAL A 181 -13.58 -10.90 -3.85
N ASN A 182 -12.29 -11.13 -3.61
CA ASN A 182 -11.66 -10.90 -2.31
C ASN A 182 -11.19 -9.43 -2.21
N PRO A 183 -11.49 -8.70 -1.12
CA PRO A 183 -10.94 -7.37 -0.91
C PRO A 183 -9.44 -7.42 -0.62
N ILE A 184 -8.78 -6.27 -0.79
CA ILE A 184 -7.37 -6.07 -0.48
C ILE A 184 -7.04 -6.64 0.91
N GLY A 185 -6.00 -7.48 0.99
CA GLY A 185 -5.62 -8.13 2.23
C GLY A 185 -4.26 -8.83 2.18
N CYS A 186 -4.17 -10.00 2.82
CA CYS A 186 -2.88 -10.56 3.25
C CYS A 186 -1.91 -10.81 2.08
N ALA A 187 -2.40 -11.47 1.03
CA ALA A 187 -1.59 -11.87 -0.13
C ALA A 187 -1.17 -10.70 -1.03
N ASP A 188 -1.73 -9.49 -0.85
CA ASP A 188 -1.29 -8.32 -1.61
C ASP A 188 0.12 -7.88 -1.24
N CYS A 189 0.53 -8.16 0.01
CA CYS A 189 1.76 -7.65 0.61
C CYS A 189 2.65 -8.73 1.24
N HIS A 190 2.11 -9.91 1.57
CA HIS A 190 2.86 -10.97 2.27
C HIS A 190 2.99 -12.25 1.46
N ASP A 191 4.21 -12.81 1.44
CA ASP A 191 4.45 -14.13 0.86
C ASP A 191 3.68 -15.19 1.67
N PRO A 192 2.89 -16.08 1.05
CA PRO A 192 2.06 -17.03 1.78
C PRO A 192 2.87 -18.10 2.56
N GLU A 193 4.11 -18.37 2.15
CA GLU A 193 4.97 -19.36 2.80
C GLU A 193 5.80 -18.73 3.92
N THR A 194 6.43 -17.58 3.70
CA THR A 194 7.34 -16.96 4.67
C THR A 194 6.71 -15.80 5.44
N MET A 195 5.63 -15.19 4.95
CA MET A 195 5.06 -13.92 5.41
C MET A 195 5.98 -12.71 5.30
N ASP A 196 7.11 -12.84 4.60
CA ASP A 196 7.93 -11.68 4.28
C ASP A 196 7.15 -10.70 3.40
N LEU A 197 7.49 -9.42 3.51
CA LEU A 197 6.94 -8.41 2.62
C LEU A 197 7.38 -8.71 1.19
N HIS A 198 6.45 -8.71 0.26
CA HIS A 198 6.72 -8.91 -1.15
C HIS A 198 5.89 -7.96 -2.02
N ILE A 199 6.35 -7.75 -3.25
CA ILE A 199 5.62 -7.02 -4.28
C ILE A 199 4.93 -8.05 -5.17
N SER A 200 3.60 -8.05 -5.15
CA SER A 200 2.75 -9.00 -5.87
C SER A 200 2.38 -8.54 -7.28
N ARG A 201 2.60 -7.25 -7.59
CA ARG A 201 2.18 -6.62 -8.86
C ARG A 201 3.39 -6.22 -9.71
N PRO A 202 3.40 -6.55 -11.01
CA PRO A 202 4.55 -6.32 -11.87
C PRO A 202 4.82 -4.83 -12.15
N ALA A 203 3.79 -3.98 -12.22
CA ALA A 203 3.93 -2.57 -12.60
C ALA A 203 4.95 -1.79 -11.74
N LEU A 204 4.99 -2.04 -10.42
CA LEU A 204 5.97 -1.40 -9.53
C LEU A 204 7.39 -1.89 -9.81
N ILE A 205 7.56 -3.20 -10.00
CA ILE A 205 8.86 -3.82 -10.30
C ILE A 205 9.39 -3.26 -11.62
N GLU A 206 8.55 -3.22 -12.64
CA GLU A 206 8.90 -2.70 -13.97
C GLU A 206 9.24 -1.20 -13.92
N ALA A 207 8.52 -0.41 -13.12
CA ALA A 207 8.82 1.02 -12.95
C ALA A 207 10.22 1.23 -12.34
N PHE A 208 10.63 0.40 -11.38
CA PHE A 208 11.99 0.41 -10.86
C PHE A 208 13.01 -0.03 -11.91
N GLN A 209 12.73 -1.11 -12.64
CA GLN A 209 13.60 -1.63 -13.70
C GLN A 209 13.84 -0.61 -14.81
N ARG A 210 12.81 0.11 -15.27
CA ARG A 210 12.95 1.17 -16.29
C ARG A 210 13.84 2.33 -15.84
N ARG A 211 13.96 2.53 -14.52
CA ARG A 211 14.86 3.52 -13.91
C ARG A 211 16.25 2.96 -13.60
N GLY A 212 16.54 1.71 -13.98
CA GLY A 212 17.80 1.03 -13.66
C GLY A 212 17.95 0.68 -12.18
N LEU A 213 16.85 0.61 -11.43
CA LEU A 213 16.83 0.27 -10.01
C LEU A 213 16.36 -1.17 -9.81
N ASP A 214 17.01 -1.87 -8.89
CA ASP A 214 16.66 -3.23 -8.50
C ASP A 214 15.85 -3.22 -7.21
N ILE A 215 14.53 -3.37 -7.33
CA ILE A 215 13.61 -3.35 -6.18
C ILE A 215 13.87 -4.49 -5.19
N THR A 216 14.51 -5.59 -5.62
CA THR A 216 14.82 -6.73 -4.73
C THR A 216 15.88 -6.40 -3.68
N LYS A 217 16.61 -5.30 -3.87
CA LYS A 217 17.61 -4.79 -2.93
C LYS A 217 17.02 -3.82 -1.90
N ALA A 218 15.71 -3.56 -1.96
CA ALA A 218 15.05 -2.71 -0.98
C ALA A 218 15.25 -3.26 0.43
N SER A 219 15.65 -2.37 1.34
CA SER A 219 15.71 -2.66 2.77
C SER A 219 14.30 -2.92 3.31
N HIS A 220 14.23 -3.56 4.48
CA HIS A 220 12.95 -3.76 5.17
C HIS A 220 12.21 -2.43 5.42
N GLN A 221 12.94 -1.35 5.70
CA GLN A 221 12.34 -0.03 5.92
C GLN A 221 11.77 0.57 4.63
N GLU A 222 12.39 0.35 3.48
CA GLU A 222 11.84 0.77 2.19
C GLU A 222 10.62 -0.09 1.82
N MET A 223 10.67 -1.40 2.07
CA MET A 223 9.53 -2.31 1.83
C MET A 223 8.28 -1.91 2.62
N ARG A 224 8.44 -1.32 3.81
CA ARG A 224 7.35 -0.76 4.63
C ARG A 224 6.63 0.44 4.00
N SER A 225 7.12 0.97 2.89
CA SER A 225 6.41 1.90 2.00
C SER A 225 6.10 1.30 0.62
N LEU A 226 6.99 0.46 0.08
CA LEU A 226 6.82 -0.09 -1.27
C LEU A 226 5.61 -1.02 -1.40
N VAL A 227 5.21 -1.72 -0.34
CA VAL A 227 3.96 -2.50 -0.37
C VAL A 227 2.72 -1.62 -0.57
N CYS A 228 2.75 -0.37 -0.13
CA CYS A 228 1.71 0.64 -0.38
C CYS A 228 1.83 1.20 -1.81
N ALA A 229 3.06 1.44 -2.28
CA ALA A 229 3.38 1.95 -3.61
C ALA A 229 3.00 1.00 -4.75
N GLN A 230 2.51 -0.20 -4.46
CA GLN A 230 1.88 -1.05 -5.46
C GLN A 230 0.58 -0.46 -6.02
N CYS A 231 -0.09 0.39 -5.23
CA CYS A 231 -1.43 0.90 -5.51
C CYS A 231 -1.55 2.42 -5.33
N HIS A 232 -0.91 2.98 -4.30
CA HIS A 232 -1.00 4.39 -3.92
C HIS A 232 0.00 5.25 -4.67
N VAL A 233 -0.19 5.31 -5.99
CA VAL A 233 0.71 5.95 -6.95
C VAL A 233 -0.08 6.58 -8.10
N GLU A 234 0.57 7.49 -8.83
CA GLU A 234 0.13 7.91 -10.15
C GLU A 234 0.30 6.79 -11.16
N TYR A 235 -0.66 6.63 -12.07
CA TYR A 235 -0.60 5.63 -13.12
C TYR A 235 -1.40 6.01 -14.36
N TYR A 236 -1.04 5.39 -15.48
CA TYR A 236 -1.84 5.41 -16.70
C TYR A 236 -1.92 4.03 -17.34
N PHE A 237 -2.78 3.90 -18.36
CA PHE A 237 -2.97 2.66 -19.11
C PHE A 237 -2.30 2.76 -20.48
N LYS A 238 -1.11 2.13 -20.59
CA LYS A 238 -0.26 2.20 -21.77
C LYS A 238 -0.79 1.34 -22.92
N GLY A 239 -0.89 1.95 -24.10
CA GLY A 239 -1.22 1.29 -25.35
C GLY A 239 -2.63 0.68 -25.41
N GLU A 240 -2.90 -0.04 -26.50
CA GLU A 240 -4.20 -0.68 -26.74
C GLU A 240 -4.53 -1.76 -25.70
N GLY A 241 -3.50 -2.45 -25.18
CA GLY A 241 -3.65 -3.46 -24.14
C GLY A 241 -3.98 -2.88 -22.75
N LYS A 242 -4.04 -1.55 -22.60
CA LYS A 242 -4.33 -0.85 -21.35
C LYS A 242 -3.44 -1.30 -20.18
N TYR A 243 -2.16 -1.51 -20.45
CA TYR A 243 -1.20 -2.04 -19.48
C TYR A 243 -0.90 -1.02 -18.38
N LEU A 244 -1.05 -1.40 -17.10
CA LEU A 244 -0.81 -0.50 -15.98
C LEU A 244 0.65 -0.05 -15.95
N THR A 245 0.90 1.27 -16.04
CA THR A 245 2.25 1.81 -16.09
C THR A 245 2.37 3.02 -15.16
N PHE A 246 3.45 3.07 -14.35
CA PHE A 246 3.80 4.24 -13.55
C PHE A 246 4.74 5.16 -14.34
N PRO A 247 4.42 6.46 -14.52
CA PRO A 247 5.17 7.38 -15.38
C PRO A 247 6.45 7.92 -14.70
N TRP A 248 7.28 7.03 -14.14
CA TRP A 248 8.40 7.41 -13.27
C TRP A 248 9.76 7.48 -13.97
N ASP A 249 9.82 7.20 -15.28
CA ASP A 249 11.06 7.09 -16.03
C ASP A 249 11.89 8.39 -16.01
N LYS A 250 11.23 9.55 -15.79
CA LYS A 250 11.88 10.88 -15.68
C LYS A 250 12.10 11.35 -14.24
N GLY A 251 11.59 10.63 -13.25
CA GLY A 251 11.56 11.03 -11.84
C GLY A 251 10.17 10.87 -11.24
N MET A 252 9.98 11.31 -9.99
CA MET A 252 8.72 11.14 -9.23
C MET A 252 8.07 12.48 -8.86
N THR A 253 8.55 13.60 -9.42
CA THR A 253 7.84 14.89 -9.31
C THR A 253 6.70 14.97 -10.31
N MET A 254 5.75 15.89 -10.10
CA MET A 254 4.64 16.09 -11.04
C MET A 254 5.16 16.59 -12.39
N GLU A 255 6.17 17.45 -12.37
CA GLU A 255 6.85 17.96 -13.56
C GLU A 255 7.61 16.86 -14.31
N ASP A 256 8.12 15.85 -13.61
CA ASP A 256 8.73 14.68 -14.27
C ASP A 256 7.67 13.82 -14.97
N ALA A 257 6.52 13.63 -14.33
CA ALA A 257 5.40 12.92 -14.93
C ALA A 257 4.83 13.68 -16.16
N GLU A 258 4.68 15.00 -16.09
CA GLU A 258 4.29 15.82 -17.24
C GLU A 258 5.27 15.67 -18.40
N ARG A 259 6.59 15.79 -18.16
CA ARG A 259 7.61 15.55 -19.21
C ARG A 259 7.55 14.14 -19.79
N TYR A 260 7.27 13.14 -18.96
CA TYR A 260 7.08 11.77 -19.42
C TYR A 260 5.89 11.66 -20.38
N TYR A 261 4.75 12.24 -20.02
CA TYR A 261 3.54 12.19 -20.84
C TYR A 261 3.67 13.02 -22.12
N ASP A 262 4.38 14.15 -22.09
CA ASP A 262 4.72 14.94 -23.27
C ASP A 262 5.55 14.13 -24.27
N GLU A 263 6.61 13.44 -23.80
CA GLU A 263 7.43 12.59 -24.65
C GLU A 263 6.67 11.38 -25.20
N ALA A 264 5.67 10.89 -24.47
CA ALA A 264 4.81 9.80 -24.91
C ALA A 264 3.63 10.26 -25.78
N GLU A 265 3.47 11.58 -25.99
CA GLU A 265 2.31 12.21 -26.64
C GLU A 265 0.98 11.69 -26.07
N TYR A 266 0.92 11.48 -24.75
CA TYR A 266 -0.21 10.83 -24.08
C TYR A 266 -1.23 11.83 -23.52
N TYR A 267 -2.49 11.44 -23.57
CA TYR A 267 -3.59 12.05 -22.82
C TYR A 267 -4.60 10.98 -22.42
N ASP A 268 -5.28 11.14 -21.28
CA ASP A 268 -6.30 10.19 -20.84
C ASP A 268 -7.62 10.38 -21.59
N TYR A 269 -7.98 11.65 -21.85
CA TYR A 269 -9.19 12.00 -22.59
C TYR A 269 -9.12 13.40 -23.19
N ILE A 270 -9.99 13.65 -24.15
CA ILE A 270 -10.23 15.00 -24.68
C ILE A 270 -11.41 15.59 -23.92
N HIS A 271 -11.18 16.71 -23.25
CA HIS A 271 -12.20 17.40 -22.49
C HIS A 271 -13.36 17.85 -23.38
N THR A 272 -14.60 17.52 -23.03
CA THR A 272 -15.75 17.71 -23.95
C THR A 272 -16.15 19.16 -24.15
N LEU A 273 -15.87 20.05 -23.18
CA LEU A 273 -16.18 21.47 -23.29
C LEU A 273 -15.06 22.26 -23.98
N SER A 274 -13.84 22.28 -23.42
CA SER A 274 -12.71 23.04 -23.95
C SER A 274 -11.98 22.40 -25.13
N ARG A 275 -12.18 21.08 -25.37
CA ARG A 275 -11.44 20.28 -26.38
C ARG A 275 -9.94 20.10 -26.07
N THR A 276 -9.51 20.43 -24.86
CA THR A 276 -8.13 20.23 -24.40
C THR A 276 -7.84 18.73 -24.19
N PRO A 277 -6.69 18.19 -24.62
CA PRO A 277 -6.21 16.89 -24.18
C PRO A 277 -5.81 16.97 -22.70
N ILE A 278 -6.35 16.09 -21.86
CA ILE A 278 -6.17 16.14 -20.40
C ILE A 278 -5.49 14.88 -19.89
N LEU A 279 -4.54 15.10 -18.98
CA LEU A 279 -3.98 14.08 -18.08
C LEU A 279 -4.81 14.04 -16.80
N LYS A 280 -5.15 12.84 -16.34
CA LYS A 280 -5.86 12.63 -15.08
C LYS A 280 -4.89 12.04 -14.07
N ALA A 281 -4.49 12.82 -13.07
CA ALA A 281 -3.72 12.28 -11.95
C ALA A 281 -4.59 11.43 -11.01
N GLN A 282 -4.06 10.32 -10.50
CA GLN A 282 -4.67 9.46 -9.48
C GLN A 282 -3.73 9.29 -8.29
N HIS A 283 -4.24 9.62 -7.09
CA HIS A 283 -3.64 9.32 -5.78
C HIS A 283 -2.10 9.11 -5.76
N PRO A 284 -1.29 10.13 -6.13
CA PRO A 284 0.17 10.05 -6.16
C PRO A 284 0.77 10.11 -4.75
N ASP A 285 0.25 9.28 -3.84
CA ASP A 285 0.54 9.37 -2.41
C ASP A 285 1.99 8.99 -2.14
N PHE A 286 2.50 7.93 -2.79
CA PHE A 286 3.90 7.53 -2.64
C PHE A 286 4.83 8.61 -3.16
N GLU A 287 4.63 9.08 -4.39
CA GLU A 287 5.42 10.13 -5.04
C GLU A 287 5.48 11.39 -4.17
N ILE A 288 4.32 11.92 -3.77
CA ILE A 288 4.24 13.10 -2.89
C ILE A 288 4.94 12.82 -1.55
N SER A 289 4.72 11.66 -0.94
CA SER A 289 5.31 11.32 0.36
C SER A 289 6.84 11.30 0.31
N GLN A 290 7.44 10.83 -0.79
CA GLN A 290 8.90 10.75 -0.96
C GLN A 290 9.57 12.13 -0.96
N HIS A 291 8.84 13.17 -1.36
CA HIS A 291 9.32 14.56 -1.32
C HIS A 291 9.05 15.27 0.02
N GLY A 292 8.31 14.64 0.94
CA GLY A 292 8.04 15.17 2.27
C GLY A 292 9.16 14.93 3.28
N ILE A 293 9.18 15.73 4.35
CA ILE A 293 10.19 15.64 5.41
C ILE A 293 10.22 14.26 6.10
N HIS A 294 9.08 13.56 6.17
CA HIS A 294 9.00 12.24 6.79
C HIS A 294 9.85 11.21 6.02
N ALA A 295 9.63 11.06 4.71
CA ALA A 295 10.39 10.12 3.89
C ALA A 295 11.86 10.52 3.77
N GLN A 296 12.16 11.82 3.65
CA GLN A 296 13.54 12.34 3.67
C GLN A 296 14.29 12.00 4.97
N ARG A 297 13.57 11.72 6.06
CA ARG A 297 14.12 11.27 7.35
C ARG A 297 13.98 9.76 7.58
N GLY A 298 13.62 9.00 6.55
CA GLY A 298 13.51 7.54 6.58
C GLY A 298 12.25 7.01 7.25
N VAL A 299 11.22 7.84 7.47
CA VAL A 299 9.92 7.38 7.99
C VAL A 299 9.11 6.75 6.85
N SER A 300 8.63 5.54 7.08
CA SER A 300 7.85 4.74 6.13
C SER A 300 6.34 4.95 6.29
N CYS A 301 5.55 4.56 5.29
CA CYS A 301 4.08 4.56 5.35
C CYS A 301 3.60 3.77 6.58
N ALA A 302 4.16 2.59 6.81
CA ALA A 302 3.80 1.72 7.92
C ALA A 302 4.15 2.30 9.31
N ASP A 303 5.06 3.26 9.43
CA ASP A 303 5.35 3.88 10.74
C ASP A 303 4.16 4.70 11.27
N CYS A 304 3.37 5.28 10.37
CA CYS A 304 2.18 6.08 10.72
C CYS A 304 0.88 5.29 10.58
N HIS A 305 0.75 4.49 9.51
CA HIS A 305 -0.51 3.81 9.16
C HIS A 305 -0.60 2.38 9.67
N MET A 306 0.52 1.78 10.07
CA MET A 306 0.57 0.44 10.69
C MET A 306 1.48 0.44 11.93
N PRO A 307 1.24 1.35 12.91
CA PRO A 307 2.12 1.49 14.05
C PRO A 307 2.09 0.22 14.92
N TYR A 308 3.21 -0.07 15.59
CA TYR A 308 3.24 -1.16 16.56
C TYR A 308 2.23 -0.92 17.69
N ALA A 309 1.30 -1.85 17.89
CA ALA A 309 0.34 -1.81 18.99
C ALA A 309 0.74 -2.82 20.07
N ILE A 310 0.87 -2.38 21.32
CA ILE A 310 1.08 -3.28 22.46
C ILE A 310 -0.30 -3.72 22.96
N HIS A 311 -0.73 -4.92 22.59
CA HIS A 311 -1.90 -5.54 23.20
C HIS A 311 -1.46 -6.35 24.41
N LYS A 312 -1.76 -5.83 25.62
CA LYS A 312 -1.62 -6.63 26.85
C LYS A 312 -2.49 -7.87 26.67
N ARG A 313 -1.89 -9.07 26.73
CA ARG A 313 -2.64 -10.33 26.84
C ARG A 313 -3.63 -10.16 28.00
N ARG A 314 -4.93 -10.02 27.71
CA ARG A 314 -5.94 -10.42 28.69
C ARG A 314 -5.64 -11.89 28.94
N ARG A 315 -5.25 -12.22 30.18
CA ARG A 315 -5.27 -13.62 30.63
C ARG A 315 -6.67 -14.10 30.29
N SER A 316 -6.78 -15.04 29.35
CA SER A 316 -8.01 -15.75 29.12
C SER A 316 -8.44 -16.31 30.47
N GLU A 317 -9.56 -15.82 30.99
CA GLU A 317 -10.28 -16.54 32.03
C GLU A 317 -10.63 -17.88 31.40
N VAL A 318 -9.91 -18.90 31.84
CA VAL A 318 -10.34 -20.28 31.72
C VAL A 318 -11.56 -20.39 32.63
N GLN A 319 -12.73 -20.44 32.02
CA GLN A 319 -13.93 -21.07 32.56
C GLN A 319 -14.46 -22.02 31.49
#